data_AF-A0A1J7GLM6-F1
#
_entry.id   AF-A0A1J7GLM6-F1
#
_cell.length_a   1.000
_cell.length_b   1.000
_cell.length_c   1.000
_cell.angle_alpha   90.00
_cell.angle_beta   90.00
_cell.angle_gamma   90.00
#
_symmetry.space_group_name_H-M   'P 1'
#
loop_
_entity.id
_entity.type
_entity.pdbx_description
1 polymer ?
#
loop_
_entity_poly.entity_id
_entity_poly.type
_entity_poly.pdbx_seq_one_letter_code
_entity_poly.pdbx_strand_id
1 'polypeptide(L)'
;MNVVQYFCPGTIVKYQTHHQVVDGMEDPCRIILDRIFWTFKPCIEGFGYCKPILQVDGTFLTGKYTGTLLIASSQDGNRRVFPVAFAIVEGEAKEA
;
A
#
# COMPACT_ATOMS: atom_id res chain seq x y z
N MET A 1 2.99 -17.42 1.16
CA MET A 1 2.31 -16.66 2.23
C MET A 1 3.36 -15.76 2.87
N ASN A 2 3.15 -14.44 2.90
CA ASN A 2 4.13 -13.52 3.49
C ASN A 2 3.94 -13.41 5.01
N VAL A 3 4.94 -12.82 5.69
CA VAL A 3 4.97 -12.67 7.16
C VAL A 3 3.72 -11.94 7.69
N VAL A 4 3.25 -10.92 6.98
CA VAL A 4 2.07 -10.15 7.39
C VAL A 4 0.82 -11.03 7.41
N GLN A 5 0.63 -11.86 6.39
CA GLN A 5 -0.51 -12.78 6.29
C GLN A 5 -0.44 -13.92 7.31
N TYR A 6 0.77 -14.31 7.74
CA TYR A 6 0.97 -15.27 8.81
C TYR A 6 0.46 -14.74 10.16
N PHE A 7 0.81 -13.51 10.52
CA PHE A 7 0.39 -12.91 11.79
C PHE A 7 -1.03 -12.32 11.77
N CYS A 8 -1.53 -11.93 10.60
CA CYS A 8 -2.88 -11.40 10.43
C CYS A 8 -3.59 -12.07 9.23
N PRO A 9 -4.10 -13.30 9.42
CA PRO A 9 -4.84 -14.01 8.37
C PRO A 9 -6.01 -13.18 7.84
N GLY A 10 -6.24 -13.22 6.52
CA GLY A 10 -7.24 -12.40 5.84
C GLY A 10 -6.77 -11.00 5.44
N THR A 11 -5.56 -10.60 5.83
CA THR A 11 -4.90 -9.42 5.25
C THR A 11 -4.59 -9.67 3.77
N ILE A 12 -4.91 -8.69 2.94
CA ILE A 12 -4.57 -8.71 1.52
C ILE A 12 -3.27 -7.93 1.36
N VAL A 13 -2.29 -8.56 0.71
CA VAL A 13 -1.04 -7.91 0.31
C VAL A 13 -0.78 -8.27 -1.14
N LYS A 14 -0.47 -7.28 -1.96
CA LYS A 14 -0.03 -7.46 -3.35
C LYS A 14 1.19 -6.59 -3.56
N TYR A 15 2.22 -7.11 -4.19
CA TYR A 15 3.44 -6.36 -4.47
C TYR A 15 4.02 -6.76 -5.82
N GLN A 16 4.78 -5.84 -6.39
CA GLN A 16 5.61 -6.06 -7.57
C GLN A 16 7.05 -5.70 -7.23
N THR A 17 7.97 -6.52 -7.69
CA THR A 17 9.41 -6.36 -7.49
C THR A 17 10.14 -6.67 -8.79
N HIS A 18 11.32 -6.08 -8.97
CA HIS A 18 12.27 -6.45 -10.02
C HIS A 18 13.69 -6.59 -9.46
N HIS A 19 14.56 -7.27 -10.19
CA HIS A 19 15.98 -7.31 -9.87
C HIS A 19 16.68 -6.05 -10.38
N GLN A 20 17.57 -5.48 -9.57
CA GLN A 20 18.38 -4.35 -10.03
C GLN A 20 19.29 -4.82 -11.16
N VAL A 21 19.31 -4.08 -12.27
CA VAL A 21 20.24 -4.33 -13.38
C VAL A 21 21.50 -3.49 -13.17
N VAL A 22 22.66 -4.14 -13.13
CA VAL A 22 23.99 -3.53 -13.03
C VAL A 22 24.81 -3.99 -14.24
N ASP A 23 25.32 -3.04 -15.03
CA ASP A 23 26.09 -3.30 -16.25
C ASP A 23 25.40 -4.24 -17.27
N GLY A 24 24.07 -4.18 -17.33
CA GLY A 24 23.26 -5.02 -18.22
C GLY A 24 23.00 -6.44 -17.72
N MET A 25 23.46 -6.78 -16.50
CA MET A 25 23.17 -8.06 -15.83
C MET A 25 22.25 -7.83 -14.63
N GLU A 26 21.29 -8.73 -14.42
CA GLU A 26 20.47 -8.72 -13.21
C GLU A 26 21.32 -9.12 -11.99
N ASP A 27 21.30 -8.30 -10.95
CA ASP A 27 21.90 -8.61 -9.65
C ASP A 27 20.92 -9.50 -8.84
N PRO A 28 21.21 -10.80 -8.65
CA PRO A 28 20.33 -11.71 -7.93
C PRO A 28 20.23 -11.35 -6.43
N CYS A 29 21.18 -10.58 -5.89
CA CYS A 29 21.22 -10.17 -4.50
C CYS A 29 20.45 -8.86 -4.23
N ARG A 30 20.04 -8.13 -5.27
CA ARG A 30 19.34 -6.85 -5.14
C ARG A 30 17.98 -6.88 -5.80
N ILE A 31 16.97 -7.02 -4.95
CA ILE A 31 15.56 -6.93 -5.32
C ILE A 31 15.04 -5.54 -4.94
N ILE A 32 14.40 -4.87 -5.89
CA ILE A 32 13.75 -3.58 -5.69
C ILE A 32 12.24 -3.82 -5.58
N LEU A 33 11.61 -3.12 -4.63
CA LEU A 33 10.16 -3.09 -4.48
C LEU A 33 9.60 -1.93 -5.28
N ASP A 34 8.86 -2.22 -6.34
CA ASP A 34 8.29 -1.21 -7.25
C ASP A 34 7.04 -0.59 -6.65
N ARG A 35 6.13 -1.47 -6.23
CA ARG A 35 4.86 -1.09 -5.66
C ARG A 35 4.36 -2.18 -4.72
N ILE A 36 3.67 -1.74 -3.69
CA ILE A 36 3.00 -2.62 -2.75
C ILE A 36 1.65 -2.01 -2.39
N PHE A 37 0.64 -2.86 -2.30
CA PHE A 37 -0.67 -2.56 -1.76
C PHE A 37 -0.92 -3.49 -0.59
N TRP A 38 -1.51 -2.98 0.48
CA TRP A 38 -2.03 -3.82 1.55
C TRP A 38 -3.27 -3.25 2.23
N THR A 39 -4.10 -4.15 2.75
CA THR A 39 -5.22 -3.84 3.63
C THR A 39 -5.39 -4.95 4.66
N PHE A 40 -5.41 -4.57 5.94
CA PHE A 40 -5.53 -5.52 7.03
C PHE A 40 -6.94 -6.06 7.15
N LYS A 41 -7.10 -7.30 7.63
CA LYS A 41 -8.43 -7.89 7.86
C LYS A 41 -9.38 -6.98 8.66
N PRO A 42 -8.96 -6.33 9.77
CA PRO A 42 -9.84 -5.39 10.49
C PRO A 42 -10.22 -4.14 9.67
N CYS A 43 -9.37 -3.70 8.74
CA CYS A 43 -9.71 -2.59 7.84
C CYS A 43 -10.79 -3.01 6.83
N ILE A 44 -10.68 -4.23 6.27
CA ILE A 44 -11.66 -4.79 5.34
C ILE A 44 -13.02 -4.93 6.03
N GLU A 45 -13.05 -5.52 7.23
CA GLU A 45 -14.30 -5.73 8.00
C GLU A 45 -14.87 -4.42 8.55
N GLY A 46 -14.00 -3.53 9.04
CA GLY A 46 -14.39 -2.25 9.62
C GLY A 46 -14.96 -1.25 8.60
N PHE A 47 -14.55 -1.33 7.33
CA PHE A 47 -15.05 -0.45 6.29
C PHE A 47 -16.57 -0.59 6.06
N GLY A 48 -17.13 -1.79 6.29
CA GLY A 48 -18.58 -2.02 6.23
C GLY A 48 -19.40 -1.21 7.24
N TYR A 49 -18.76 -0.67 8.28
CA TYR A 49 -19.37 0.19 9.30
C TYR A 49 -19.03 1.68 9.13
N CYS A 50 -18.29 2.02 8.07
CA CYS A 50 -17.96 3.39 7.74
C CYS A 50 -19.05 4.02 6.87
N LYS A 51 -19.03 5.35 6.78
CA LYS A 51 -19.85 6.09 5.81
C LYS A 51 -19.45 5.68 4.38
N PRO A 52 -20.36 5.80 3.39
CA PRO A 52 -20.07 5.49 1.99
C PRO A 52 -19.24 6.60 1.32
N ILE A 53 -18.12 6.95 1.94
CA ILE A 53 -17.12 7.89 1.46
C ILE A 53 -15.75 7.22 1.55
N LEU A 54 -14.92 7.45 0.54
CA LEU A 54 -13.54 6.99 0.52
C LEU A 54 -12.68 8.13 -0.01
N GLN A 55 -11.73 8.57 0.80
CA GLN A 55 -10.74 9.57 0.44
C GLN A 55 -9.39 8.87 0.26
N VAL A 56 -8.73 9.16 -0.85
CA VAL A 56 -7.34 8.73 -1.09
C VAL A 56 -6.47 9.97 -1.06
N ASP A 57 -5.41 9.92 -0.27
CA ASP A 57 -4.42 10.98 -0.19
C ASP A 57 -3.01 10.38 -0.23
N GLY A 58 -2.06 11.16 -0.75
CA GLY A 58 -0.69 10.74 -0.99
C GLY A 58 0.32 11.63 -0.30
N THR A 59 1.37 11.01 0.24
CA THR A 59 2.54 11.74 0.73
C THR A 59 3.81 11.23 0.06
N PHE A 60 4.66 12.14 -0.39
CA PHE A 60 5.92 11.78 -1.03
C PHE A 60 6.90 11.23 0.00
N LEU A 61 7.46 10.05 -0.30
CA LEU A 61 8.56 9.47 0.46
C LEU A 61 9.84 10.25 0.15
N THR A 62 10.63 10.52 1.19
CA THR A 62 11.88 11.29 1.09
C THR A 62 13.08 10.47 1.59
N GLY A 63 14.29 10.90 1.22
CA GLY A 63 15.53 10.24 1.61
C GLY A 63 15.91 9.10 0.67
N LYS A 64 16.24 7.92 1.22
CA LYS A 64 16.72 6.76 0.45
C LYS A 64 15.64 6.13 -0.44
N TYR A 65 14.38 6.26 -0.06
CA TYR A 65 13.26 5.65 -0.76
C TYR A 65 12.45 6.74 -1.45
N THR A 66 12.28 6.60 -2.75
CA THR A 66 11.47 7.49 -3.60
C THR A 66 10.12 6.85 -3.88
N GLY A 67 9.08 7.67 -4.07
CA GLY A 67 7.72 7.22 -4.38
C GLY A 67 6.68 7.98 -3.57
N THR A 68 5.43 7.52 -3.65
CA THR A 68 4.30 8.08 -2.90
C THR A 68 3.67 7.00 -2.04
N LEU A 69 3.53 7.28 -0.75
CA LEU A 69 2.67 6.51 0.16
C LEU A 69 1.23 7.02 0.00
N LEU A 70 0.36 6.19 -0.55
CA LEU A 70 -1.07 6.42 -0.65
C LEU A 70 -1.79 5.79 0.54
N ILE A 71 -2.76 6.53 1.09
CA ILE A 71 -3.65 6.06 2.14
C ILE A 71 -5.09 6.26 1.66
N ALA A 72 -5.83 5.15 1.58
CA ALA A 72 -7.27 5.18 1.44
C ALA A 72 -7.89 5.20 2.85
N SER A 73 -8.73 6.19 3.13
CA SER A 73 -9.41 6.37 4.40
C SER A 73 -10.90 6.64 4.21
N SER A 74 -11.69 6.24 5.19
CA SER A 74 -13.12 6.55 5.29
C SER A 74 -13.39 7.30 6.59
N GLN A 75 -14.66 7.57 6.89
CA GLN A 75 -15.07 8.06 8.20
C GLN A 75 -16.01 7.06 8.87
N ASP A 76 -15.75 6.78 10.14
CA ASP A 76 -16.68 5.99 10.95
C ASP A 76 -17.98 6.78 11.27
N GLY A 77 -18.95 6.11 11.91
CA GLY A 77 -20.19 6.74 12.36
C GLY A 77 -19.96 7.94 13.30
N ASN A 78 -18.80 8.00 13.96
CA ASN A 78 -18.40 9.06 14.89
C ASN A 78 -17.57 10.16 14.21
N ARG A 79 -17.52 10.20 12.87
CA ARG A 79 -16.75 11.21 12.09
C ARG A 79 -15.24 11.14 12.31
N ARG A 80 -14.71 10.03 12.82
CA ARG A 80 -13.26 9.81 12.94
C ARG A 80 -12.75 9.20 11.65
N VAL A 81 -11.52 9.57 11.28
CA VAL A 81 -10.82 8.98 10.14
C VAL A 81 -10.55 7.51 10.43
N PHE A 82 -10.93 6.64 9.49
CA PHE A 82 -10.71 5.21 9.55
C PHE A 82 -9.84 4.77 8.37
N PRO A 83 -8.62 4.24 8.59
CA PRO A 83 -7.77 3.78 7.50
C PRO A 83 -8.30 2.47 6.89
N VAL A 84 -8.44 2.43 5.58
CA VAL A 84 -9.00 1.30 4.82
C VAL A 84 -7.91 0.51 4.11
N ALA A 85 -6.99 1.18 3.43
CA ALA A 85 -5.91 0.53 2.69
C ALA A 85 -4.73 1.46 2.48
N PHE A 86 -3.60 0.87 2.08
CA PHE A 86 -2.34 1.57 1.90
C PHE A 86 -1.68 1.09 0.61
N ALA A 87 -0.89 1.97 -0.01
CA ALA A 87 -0.01 1.58 -1.09
C ALA A 87 1.27 2.42 -1.12
N ILE A 88 2.36 1.84 -1.60
CA ILE A 88 3.54 2.56 -2.05
C ILE A 88 3.60 2.39 -3.56
N VAL A 89 3.72 3.51 -4.28
CA VAL A 89 3.78 3.57 -5.75
C VAL A 89 4.85 4.55 -6.20
N GLU A 90 5.22 4.52 -7.48
CA GLU A 90 6.22 5.42 -8.07
C GLU A 90 5.78 6.90 -8.02
N GLY A 91 4.47 7.15 -8.10
CA GLY A 91 3.87 8.48 -8.01
C GLY A 91 2.34 8.44 -8.14
N GLU A 92 1.67 9.58 -7.92
CA GLU A 92 0.23 9.71 -8.20
C GLU A 92 -0.01 9.76 -9.71
N ALA A 93 -0.71 8.76 -10.25
CA ALA A 93 -1.18 8.80 -11.63
C ALA A 93 -2.47 9.64 -11.72
N LYS A 94 -2.56 10.50 -12.74
CA LYS A 94 -3.76 11.33 -13.02
C LYS A 94 -4.71 10.70 -14.04
N GLU A 95 -4.63 9.40 -14.27
CA GLU A 95 -5.57 8.74 -15.18
C GLU A 95 -6.81 8.31 -14.41
N ALA A 96 -7.95 8.82 -14.87
CA ALA A 96 -9.30 8.54 -14.37
C ALA A 96 -10.00 7.51 -15.27
#